data_AF-A0AAW6MCB2-F1
#
_entry.id   AF-A0AAW6MCB2-F1
#
_cell.length_a   1.000
_cell.length_b   1.000
_cell.length_c   1.000
_cell.angle_alpha   90.00
_cell.angle_beta   90.00
_cell.angle_gamma   90.00
#
_symmetry.space_group_name_H-M   'P 1'
#
loop_
_entity.id
_entity.type
_entity.pdbx_description
1 polymer ?
#
loop_
_entity_poly.entity_id
_entity_poly.type
_entity_poly.pdbx_seq_one_letter_code
_entity_poly.pdbx_strand_id
1 'polypeptide(L)' 'MKRFLFFLMIVGALSVQAQQHVMSVDVSKPTAKIQPEMYGIFFEDIIFGADGGLYAELVKNRSFEFP' A
#
# COMPACT_ATOMS: atom_id res chain seq x y z
N MET A 1 -45.98 -22.79 -7.45
CA MET A 1 -44.71 -23.56 -7.42
C MET A 1 -43.50 -22.74 -7.88
N LYS A 2 -43.51 -22.09 -9.05
CA LYS A 2 -42.35 -21.32 -9.56
C LYS A 2 -41.88 -20.18 -8.63
N ARG A 3 -42.80 -19.46 -7.98
CA ARG A 3 -42.48 -18.39 -7.01
C ARG A 3 -41.81 -18.91 -5.74
N PHE A 4 -42.20 -20.10 -5.28
CA PHE A 4 -41.58 -20.76 -4.13
C PHE A 4 -40.15 -21.21 -4.46
N LEU A 5 -39.97 -21.79 -5.65
CA LEU A 5 -38.66 -22.18 -6.16
C LEU A 5 -37.70 -20.99 -6.31
N PHE A 6 -38.23 -19.84 -6.74
CA PHE A 6 -37.48 -18.59 -6.88
C PHE A 6 -37.05 -18.03 -5.51
N PHE A 7 -37.93 -18.11 -4.51
CA PHE A 7 -37.61 -17.67 -3.14
C PHE A 7 -36.54 -18.56 -2.49
N LEU A 8 -36.59 -19.87 -2.74
CA LEU A 8 -35.60 -20.84 -2.24
C LEU A 8 -34.20 -20.58 -2.83
N MET A 9 -34.11 -20.20 -4.11
CA MET A 9 -32.85 -19.81 -4.76
C MET A 9 -32.22 -18.56 -4.12
N ILE A 10 -33.02 -17.54 -3.79
CA ILE A 10 -32.52 -16.30 -3.18
C ILE A 10 -31.97 -16.56 -1.77
N VAL A 11 -32.65 -17.39 -0.98
CA VAL A 11 -32.18 -17.76 0.36
C VAL A 11 -30.85 -18.54 0.29
N GLY A 12 -30.71 -19.46 -0.68
CA GLY A 12 -29.46 -20.18 -0.91
C GLY A 12 -28.27 -19.29 -1.30
N ALA A 13 -28.52 -18.23 -2.08
CA ALA A 13 -27.51 -17.27 -2.49
C ALA A 13 -27.01 -16.36 -1.35
N LEU A 14 -27.85 -16.14 -0.32
CA LEU A 14 -27.48 -15.35 0.88
C LEU A 14 -26.61 -16.14 1.88
N SER A 15 -26.43 -17.45 1.67
CA SER A 15 -25.61 -18.33 2.52
C SER A 15 -24.12 -18.38 2.15
N VAL A 16 -23.62 -17.42 1.36
CA VAL A 16 -22.16 -17.29 1.13
C VAL A 16 -21.50 -16.82 2.42
N GLN A 17 -21.07 -17.78 3.25
CA GLN A 17 -20.26 -17.48 4.41
C GLN A 17 -18.85 -17.11 3.96
N ALA A 18 -18.33 -15.98 4.46
CA ALA A 18 -16.94 -15.62 4.28
C ALA A 18 -16.05 -16.76 4.80
N GLN A 19 -15.06 -17.16 4.00
CA GLN A 19 -14.18 -18.27 4.35
C GLN A 19 -13.34 -17.88 5.58
N GLN A 20 -13.49 -18.63 6.67
CA GLN A 20 -12.76 -18.37 7.89
C GLN A 20 -11.32 -18.90 7.72
N HIS A 21 -10.35 -17.99 7.54
CA HIS A 21 -8.94 -18.35 7.39
C HIS A 21 -8.19 -18.09 8.70
N VAL A 22 -7.53 -19.12 9.22
CA VAL A 22 -6.68 -19.02 10.41
C VAL A 22 -5.22 -19.04 9.97
N MET A 23 -4.53 -17.93 10.17
CA MET A 23 -3.07 -17.84 9.99
C MET A 23 -2.39 -18.10 11.33
N SER A 24 -1.68 -19.22 11.44
CA SER A 24 -0.87 -19.54 12.63
C SER A 24 0.57 -19.07 12.43
N VAL A 25 1.15 -18.44 13.44
CA VAL A 25 2.54 -17.95 13.44
C VAL A 25 3.30 -18.56 14.61
N ASP A 26 4.35 -19.33 14.32
CA ASP A 26 5.23 -19.93 15.32
C ASP A 26 6.41 -18.98 15.63
N VAL A 27 6.29 -18.22 16.71
CA VAL A 27 7.30 -17.23 17.13
C VAL A 27 8.55 -17.87 17.76
N SER A 28 8.53 -19.18 18.02
CA SER A 28 9.68 -19.90 18.60
C SER A 28 10.77 -20.22 17.57
N LYS A 29 10.47 -20.04 16.28
CA LYS A 29 11.35 -20.38 15.16
C LYS A 29 11.70 -19.14 14.33
N PRO A 30 12.55 -18.23 14.84
CA PRO A 30 13.05 -17.12 14.05
C PRO A 30 13.81 -17.66 12.83
N THR A 31 13.57 -17.10 11.65
CA THR A 31 14.19 -17.54 10.39
C THR A 31 15.27 -16.55 9.97
N ALA A 32 14.90 -15.52 9.22
CA ALA A 32 15.82 -14.49 8.75
C ALA A 32 15.75 -13.25 9.64
N LYS A 33 16.90 -12.61 9.85
CA LYS A 33 16.95 -11.27 10.45
C LYS A 33 16.43 -10.26 9.43
N ILE A 34 15.45 -9.44 9.84
CA ILE A 34 15.00 -8.29 9.07
C ILE A 34 16.11 -7.22 9.16
N GLN A 35 16.66 -6.81 8.02
CA GLN A 35 17.69 -5.77 7.98
C GLN A 35 17.05 -4.40 8.24
N PRO A 36 17.65 -3.54 9.09
CA PRO A 36 17.13 -2.19 9.33
C PRO A 36 17.00 -1.35 8.04
N GLU A 37 17.84 -1.61 7.05
CA GLU A 37 17.93 -0.87 5.78
C GLU A 37 16.87 -1.31 4.75
N MET A 38 16.00 -2.27 5.09
CA MET A 38 14.90 -2.69 4.21
C MET A 38 13.91 -1.55 3.90
N TYR A 39 13.90 -0.50 4.71
CA TYR A 39 13.08 0.68 4.52
C TYR A 39 13.95 1.93 4.52
N GLY A 40 13.78 2.77 3.49
CA GLY A 40 14.54 4.01 3.33
C GLY A 40 13.82 4.99 2.42
N ILE A 41 14.44 6.15 2.22
CA ILE A 41 13.96 7.19 1.30
C ILE A 41 14.91 7.25 0.12
N PHE A 42 14.37 7.08 -1.08
CA PHE A 42 15.08 7.41 -2.31
C PHE A 42 14.85 8.89 -2.63
N PHE A 43 15.92 9.60 -2.97
CA PHE A 43 15.85 11.02 -3.30
C PHE A 43 16.66 11.30 -4.57
N GLU A 44 15.99 11.91 -5.53
CA GLU A 44 16.59 12.51 -6.72
C GLU A 44 15.99 13.91 -6.89
N ASP A 45 16.77 14.83 -7.48
CA ASP A 45 16.21 16.11 -7.87
C ASP A 45 15.44 15.96 -9.19
N ILE A 46 14.17 15.57 -9.08
CA ILE A 46 13.23 15.47 -10.19
C ILE A 46 11.96 16.24 -9.85
N ILE A 47 11.42 17.00 -10.83
CA ILE A 47 10.19 17.82 -10.66
C ILE A 47 10.34 18.80 -9.47
N PHE A 48 11.48 19.50 -9.35
CA PHE A 48 11.76 20.43 -8.25
C PHE A 48 11.75 19.75 -6.86
N GLY A 49 12.22 18.50 -6.79
CA GLY A 49 12.29 17.74 -5.55
C GLY A 49 13.34 18.26 -4.56
N ALA A 50 14.47 18.76 -5.08
CA ALA A 50 15.47 19.47 -4.28
C ALA A 50 15.26 20.99 -4.37
N ASP A 51 15.70 21.61 -5.46
CA ASP A 51 15.61 23.06 -5.64
C ASP A 51 14.17 23.48 -5.91
N GLY A 52 13.58 24.28 -5.01
CA GLY A 52 12.16 24.64 -5.04
C GLY A 52 11.24 23.62 -4.35
N GLY A 53 11.81 22.57 -3.76
CA GLY A 53 11.11 21.57 -2.95
C GLY A 53 11.73 21.48 -1.56
N LEU A 54 12.55 20.44 -1.34
CA LEU A 54 13.18 20.20 -0.04
C LEU A 54 14.18 21.31 0.35
N TYR A 55 14.87 21.90 -0.63
CA TYR A 55 15.77 23.01 -0.38
C TYR A 55 14.97 24.30 -0.21
N ALA A 56 15.16 24.97 0.93
CA ALA A 56 14.34 26.09 1.37
C ALA A 56 14.57 27.42 0.60
N GLU A 57 15.36 27.40 -0.47
CA GLU A 57 15.54 28.58 -1.32
C GLU A 57 14.26 28.90 -2.09
N LEU A 58 13.87 30.18 -2.05
CA LEU A 58 12.64 30.67 -2.66
C LEU A 58 12.88 31.38 -4.00
N VAL A 59 14.12 31.79 -4.26
CA VAL A 59 14.50 32.47 -5.51
C VAL A 59 15.05 31.46 -6.51
N LYS A 60 14.25 31.18 -7.55
CA LYS A 60 14.71 30.39 -8.69
C LYS A 60 15.84 31.12 -9.42
N ASN A 61 16.91 30.39 -9.74
CA ASN A 61 18.07 30.89 -10.49
C ASN A 61 18.79 32.08 -9.83
N ARG A 62 18.89 32.10 -8.50
CA ARG A 62 19.51 33.20 -7.74
C ARG A 62 20.95 33.55 -8.16
N SER A 63 21.66 32.58 -8.72
CA SER A 63 23.07 32.67 -9.11
C SER A 63 23.31 32.63 -10.62
N PHE A 64 22.26 32.60 -11.43
CA PHE A 64 22.38 32.53 -12.90
C PHE A 64 23.15 31.29 -13.40
N GLU A 65 23.06 30.17 -12.67
CA GLU A 65 23.77 28.92 -12.97
C GLU A 65 23.08 28.06 -14.04
N PHE A 66 21.84 28.37 -14.38
CA PHE A 66 21.07 27.67 -15.42
C PHE A 66 20.32 28.68 -16.31
N PRO A 67 20.08 28.36 -17.59
CA PRO A 67 19.47 29.26 -18.58
C PRO A 67 17.99 29.57 -18.33
#